data_AF-A0A183FG48-F1
#
_entry.id   AF-A0A183FG48-F1
#
_cell.length_a   1.000
_cell.length_b   1.000
_cell.length_c   1.000
_cell.angle_alpha   90.00
_cell.angle_beta   90.00
_cell.angle_gamma   90.00
#
_symmetry.space_group_name_H-M   'P 1'
#
loop_
_entity.id
_entity.type
_entity.pdbx_description
1 polymer ?
#
loop_
_entity_poly.entity_id
_entity_poly.type
_entity_poly.pdbx_seq_one_letter_code
_entity_poly.pdbx_strand_id
1 'polypeptide(L)'
;MSTVVDQLVDMGFERARAEYAYAKTGSGTLEAVSLEEQLFAAFETGMEKSVFLLRDESSMMFHAAKSGHENFSESTEVIAALTPEERAQKALELRDRIRAARAIKEEQEKKEAIVEERKREKQEDAAARQRVLEQIKLDKVESLLRPVPSLPCRLVLSAVRLWLEINHSDGLPFSLLVPFPRKVMTDEDYDKPLKELGLVPSANLVMTPSA
;
A
#
# COMPACT_ATOMS: atom_id res chain seq x y z
N MET A 1 17.93 -2.77 26.75
CA MET A 1 16.90 -2.34 27.71
C MET A 1 15.90 -1.53 26.91
N SER A 2 14.80 -2.12 26.45
CA SER A 2 13.75 -1.37 25.74
C SER A 2 13.10 -0.39 26.70
N THR A 3 12.92 0.86 26.27
CA THR A 3 12.24 1.86 27.08
C THR A 3 10.73 1.66 27.00
N VAL A 4 9.98 2.19 27.97
CA VAL A 4 8.50 2.20 27.94
C VAL A 4 7.98 2.86 26.66
N VAL A 5 8.69 3.87 26.14
CA VAL A 5 8.37 4.52 24.87
C VAL A 5 8.48 3.55 23.70
N ASP A 6 9.54 2.73 23.64
CA ASP A 6 9.73 1.76 22.55
C ASP A 6 8.62 0.70 22.54
N GLN A 7 8.17 0.25 23.72
CA GLN A 7 7.04 -0.68 23.82
C GLN A 7 5.72 -0.05 23.34
N LEU A 8 5.49 1.23 23.64
CA LEU A 8 4.30 1.94 23.15
C LEU A 8 4.34 2.11 21.63
N VAL A 9 5.52 2.33 21.05
CA VAL A 9 5.69 2.38 19.59
C VAL A 9 5.42 1.02 18.95
N ASP A 10 5.91 -0.07 19.55
CA ASP A 10 5.63 -1.43 19.08
C ASP A 10 4.14 -1.80 19.18
N MET A 11 3.42 -1.23 20.15
CA MET A 11 1.96 -1.33 20.26
C MET A 11 1.19 -0.40 19.30
N GLY A 12 1.90 0.37 18.47
CA GLY A 12 1.32 1.20 17.42
C GLY A 12 1.02 2.65 17.82
N PHE A 13 1.49 3.13 18.97
CA PHE A 13 1.37 4.53 19.35
C PHE A 13 2.43 5.39 18.65
N GLU A 14 2.04 6.60 18.23
CA GLU A 14 2.96 7.54 17.61
C GLU A 14 4.03 8.01 18.61
N ARG A 15 5.31 7.84 18.24
CA ARG A 15 6.46 8.05 19.11
C ARG A 15 6.47 9.41 19.80
N ALA A 16 6.19 10.49 19.08
CA ALA A 16 6.15 11.84 19.64
C ALA A 16 5.12 11.98 20.77
N ARG A 17 3.98 11.28 20.64
CA ARG A 17 2.91 11.29 21.66
C ARG A 17 3.27 10.43 22.87
N ALA A 18 3.91 9.28 22.63
CA ALA A 18 4.40 8.41 23.70
C ALA A 18 5.51 9.09 24.53
N GLU A 19 6.45 9.78 23.89
CA GLU A 19 7.51 10.54 24.56
C GLU A 19 6.95 11.70 25.39
N TYR A 20 6.01 12.46 24.85
CA TYR A 20 5.34 13.55 25.57
C TYR A 20 4.59 13.02 26.80
N ALA A 21 3.83 11.93 26.66
CA ALA A 21 3.10 11.33 27.77
C ALA A 21 4.06 10.81 28.85
N TYR A 22 5.13 10.11 28.46
CA TYR A 22 6.13 9.57 29.39
C TYR A 22 6.87 10.67 30.18
N ALA A 23 7.19 11.78 29.51
CA ALA A 23 7.79 12.95 30.17
C ALA A 23 6.82 13.62 31.15
N LYS A 24 5.51 13.63 30.86
CA LYS A 24 4.48 14.23 31.71
C LYS A 24 4.09 13.35 32.89
N THR A 25 4.12 12.02 32.75
CA THR A 25 3.81 11.07 33.83
C THR A 25 4.99 10.78 34.75
N GLY A 26 6.08 11.57 34.65
CA GLY A 26 7.22 11.45 35.55
C GLY A 26 8.01 10.15 35.37
N SER A 27 8.02 9.58 34.16
CA SER A 27 8.79 8.38 33.82
C SER A 27 8.44 7.11 34.62
N GLY A 28 7.17 6.96 35.04
CA GLY A 28 6.66 5.77 35.72
C GLY A 28 6.54 4.52 34.84
N THR A 29 6.35 3.37 35.48
CA THR A 29 6.08 2.08 34.82
C THR A 29 4.64 2.01 34.28
N LEU A 30 4.39 1.13 33.29
CA LEU A 30 3.06 0.91 32.73
C LEU A 30 2.17 0.15 33.72
N GLU A 31 1.61 0.85 34.70
CA GLU A 31 0.53 0.32 35.53
C GLU A 31 -0.83 0.63 34.90
N ALA A 32 -1.76 -0.32 35.00
CA ALA A 32 -3.13 -0.13 34.55
C ALA A 32 -3.87 0.79 35.53
N VAL A 33 -3.83 2.09 35.27
CA VAL A 33 -4.61 3.07 36.03
C VAL A 33 -6.02 3.12 35.45
N SER A 34 -7.03 2.87 36.29
CA SER A 34 -8.44 2.99 35.93
C SER A 34 -8.74 4.37 35.33
N LEU A 35 -9.34 4.37 34.13
CA LEU A 35 -9.61 5.53 33.28
C LEU A 35 -10.41 6.67 33.92
N GLU A 36 -10.93 6.49 35.13
CA GLU A 36 -11.79 7.45 35.83
C GLU A 36 -11.01 8.50 36.63
N GLU A 37 -9.80 8.21 37.13
CA GLU A 37 -9.07 9.16 38.00
C GLU A 37 -8.22 10.20 37.24
N GLN A 38 -7.71 9.87 36.05
CA GLN A 38 -6.79 10.76 35.32
C GLN A 38 -7.46 11.86 34.49
N LEU A 39 -8.72 11.65 34.08
CA LEU A 39 -9.45 12.64 33.27
C LEU A 39 -9.82 13.90 34.07
N PHE A 40 -9.87 13.78 35.40
CA PHE A 40 -10.17 14.87 36.32
C PHE A 40 -8.92 15.71 36.68
N ALA A 41 -7.79 15.05 36.99
CA ALA A 41 -6.60 15.72 37.49
C ALA A 41 -5.81 16.53 36.44
N ALA A 42 -5.86 16.14 35.15
CA ALA A 42 -5.16 16.87 34.09
C ALA A 42 -5.86 18.17 33.66
N PHE A 43 -7.15 18.34 33.97
CA PHE A 43 -7.90 19.56 33.68
C PHE A 43 -7.75 20.62 34.78
N GLU A 44 -7.57 20.20 36.03
CA GLU A 44 -7.49 21.10 37.20
C GLU A 44 -6.13 21.82 37.37
N THR A 45 -5.04 21.23 36.88
CA THR A 45 -3.68 21.67 37.28
C THR A 45 -3.05 22.75 36.38
N GLY A 46 -3.75 23.22 35.34
CA GLY A 46 -3.17 24.13 34.33
C GLY A 46 -3.89 25.46 34.09
N MET A 47 -5.07 25.69 34.67
CA MET A 47 -5.77 26.96 34.53
C MET A 47 -5.86 27.66 35.89
N GLU A 48 -4.87 28.49 36.16
CA GLU A 48 -5.00 29.58 37.12
C GLU A 48 -6.24 30.40 36.74
N LYS A 49 -7.38 30.12 37.38
CA LYS A 49 -8.62 30.93 37.47
C LYS A 49 -8.78 32.00 36.36
N SER A 50 -8.69 31.58 35.10
CA SER A 50 -8.92 32.50 33.99
C SER A 50 -10.43 32.63 33.95
N VAL A 51 -10.93 33.78 34.40
CA VAL A 51 -12.34 34.16 34.37
C VAL A 51 -12.87 33.91 32.96
N PHE A 52 -13.50 32.76 32.74
CA PHE A 52 -14.10 32.41 31.47
C PHE A 52 -15.47 33.06 31.44
N LEU A 53 -15.58 34.19 30.75
CA LEU A 53 -16.83 34.92 30.60
C LEU A 53 -17.77 34.11 29.70
N LEU A 54 -18.74 33.45 30.32
CA LEU A 54 -19.78 32.67 29.64
C LEU A 54 -20.90 33.60 29.19
N ARG A 55 -21.29 33.46 27.92
CA ARG A 55 -22.21 34.40 27.26
C ARG A 55 -23.69 34.19 27.62
N ASP A 56 -24.11 32.95 27.83
CA ASP A 56 -25.52 32.55 27.99
C ASP A 56 -25.70 31.58 29.17
N GLU A 57 -26.87 31.59 29.82
CA GLU A 57 -27.24 30.67 30.91
C GLU A 57 -27.08 29.19 30.53
N SER A 58 -27.41 28.83 29.28
CA SER A 58 -27.27 27.46 28.78
C SER A 58 -25.82 27.00 28.74
N SER A 59 -24.90 27.92 28.42
CA SER A 59 -23.46 27.67 28.43
C SER A 59 -22.90 27.63 29.86
N MET A 60 -23.45 28.46 30.77
CA MET A 60 -23.15 28.38 32.20
C MET A 60 -23.58 27.04 32.80
N MET A 61 -24.78 26.53 32.50
CA MET A 61 -25.24 25.23 32.99
C MET A 61 -24.39 24.07 32.46
N PHE A 62 -23.99 24.09 31.19
CA PHE A 62 -23.11 23.06 30.62
C PHE A 62 -21.70 23.10 31.23
N HIS A 63 -21.17 24.30 31.49
CA HIS A 63 -19.88 24.46 32.15
C HIS A 63 -19.95 24.09 33.64
N ALA A 64 -21.03 24.44 34.34
CA ALA A 64 -21.29 24.03 35.73
C ALA A 64 -21.33 22.51 35.85
N ALA A 65 -22.05 21.84 34.96
CA ALA A 65 -22.16 20.39 34.92
C ALA A 65 -20.82 19.69 34.62
N LYS A 66 -19.96 20.33 33.80
CA LYS A 66 -18.66 19.75 33.40
C LYS A 66 -17.51 20.09 34.34
N SER A 67 -17.52 21.25 34.98
CA SER A 67 -16.43 21.76 35.85
C SER A 67 -16.75 21.72 37.34
N GLY A 68 -17.99 21.40 37.74
CA GLY A 68 -18.42 21.37 39.14
C GLY A 68 -18.38 22.74 39.84
N HIS A 69 -18.26 23.84 39.08
CA HIS A 69 -18.15 25.18 39.64
C HIS A 69 -19.53 25.80 39.88
N GLU A 70 -19.86 26.08 41.15
CA GLU A 70 -21.19 26.59 41.56
C GLU A 70 -21.19 28.10 41.91
N ASN A 71 -20.03 28.74 42.03
CA ASN A 71 -19.91 30.11 42.53
C ASN A 71 -19.80 31.12 41.36
N PHE A 72 -20.93 31.53 40.80
CA PHE A 72 -21.00 32.48 39.69
C PHE A 72 -20.96 33.92 40.21
N SER A 73 -19.96 34.70 39.79
CA SER A 73 -19.99 36.15 39.92
C SER A 73 -20.48 36.71 38.60
N GLU A 74 -21.72 37.19 38.58
CA GLU A 74 -22.29 37.85 37.41
C GLU A 74 -21.53 39.16 37.17
N SER A 75 -20.81 39.23 36.05
CA SER A 75 -20.22 40.50 35.62
C SER A 75 -21.34 41.39 35.09
N THR A 76 -21.62 42.48 35.81
CA THR A 76 -22.54 43.54 35.38
C THR A 76 -21.89 44.51 34.40
N GLU A 77 -20.73 44.17 33.84
CA GLU A 77 -20.18 44.86 32.68
C GLU A 77 -21.13 44.64 31.50
N VAL A 78 -22.01 45.62 31.33
CA VAL A 78 -22.83 45.79 30.13
C VAL A 78 -21.86 45.95 28.97
N ILE A 79 -21.51 44.83 28.34
CA ILE A 79 -20.75 44.82 27.09
C ILE A 79 -21.55 45.70 26.15
N ALA A 80 -21.00 46.87 25.82
CA ALA A 80 -21.63 47.84 24.95
C ALA A 80 -22.18 47.10 23.75
N ALA A 81 -23.51 47.09 23.64
CA ALA A 81 -24.20 46.36 22.59
C ALA A 81 -23.58 46.82 21.27
N LEU A 82 -22.80 45.93 20.61
CA LEU A 82 -22.07 46.26 19.39
C LEU A 82 -22.99 47.13 18.52
N THR A 83 -22.48 48.28 18.10
CA THR A 83 -23.25 49.18 17.25
C THR A 83 -23.76 48.37 16.05
N PRO A 84 -24.94 48.68 15.52
CA PRO A 84 -25.52 47.92 14.41
C PRO A 84 -24.55 47.79 13.21
N GLU A 85 -23.62 48.73 13.08
CA GLU A 85 -22.56 48.75 12.07
C GLU A 85 -21.46 47.70 12.30
N GLU A 86 -20.96 47.52 13.54
CA GLU A 86 -19.92 46.53 13.83
C GLU A 86 -20.42 45.08 13.74
N ARG A 87 -21.72 44.84 14.03
CA ARG A 87 -22.34 43.53 13.80
C ARG A 87 -22.48 43.21 12.32
N ALA A 88 -22.77 44.21 11.49
CA ALA A 88 -22.84 44.04 10.05
C ALA A 88 -21.46 43.71 9.46
N GLN A 89 -20.40 44.36 9.93
CA GLN A 89 -19.02 44.07 9.52
C GLN A 89 -18.58 42.65 9.92
N LYS A 90 -18.83 42.23 11.16
CA LYS A 90 -18.52 40.86 11.61
C LYS A 90 -19.34 39.80 10.86
N ALA A 91 -20.59 40.10 10.50
CA ALA A 91 -21.42 39.20 9.70
C ALA A 91 -20.90 39.04 8.25
N LEU A 92 -20.34 40.11 7.67
CA LEU A 92 -19.67 40.06 6.36
C LEU A 92 -18.38 39.23 6.44
N GLU A 93 -17.53 39.49 7.44
CA GLU A 93 -16.28 38.74 7.65
C GLU A 93 -16.54 37.24 7.86
N LEU A 94 -17.56 36.88 8.67
CA LEU A 94 -17.97 35.49 8.88
C LEU A 94 -18.46 34.84 7.58
N ARG A 95 -19.23 35.56 6.75
CA ARG A 95 -19.70 35.06 5.45
C ARG A 95 -18.53 34.82 4.48
N ASP A 96 -17.56 35.72 4.46
CA ASP A 96 -16.37 35.57 3.62
C ASP A 96 -15.49 34.41 4.10
N ARG A 97 -15.36 34.23 5.41
CA ARG A 97 -14.65 33.09 6.01
C ARG A 97 -15.33 31.75 5.71
N ILE A 98 -16.66 31.71 5.74
CA ILE A 98 -17.45 30.52 5.35
C ILE A 98 -17.29 30.23 3.85
N ARG A 99 -17.27 31.26 3.00
CA ARG A 99 -17.04 31.10 1.55
C ARG A 99 -15.64 30.57 1.27
N ALA A 100 -14.62 31.12 1.92
CA ALA A 100 -13.24 30.66 1.79
C ALA A 100 -13.06 29.21 2.29
N ALA A 101 -13.64 28.88 3.45
CA ALA A 101 -13.59 27.53 4.01
C ALA A 101 -14.27 26.50 3.10
N ARG A 102 -15.41 26.85 2.48
CA ARG A 102 -16.09 25.98 1.51
C ARG A 102 -15.26 25.78 0.24
N ALA A 103 -14.61 26.81 -0.28
CA ALA A 103 -13.77 26.71 -1.47
C ALA A 103 -12.55 25.79 -1.24
N ILE A 104 -11.91 25.88 -0.07
CA ILE A 104 -10.79 25.00 0.32
C ILE A 104 -11.25 23.54 0.42
N LYS A 105 -12.40 23.31 1.07
CA LYS A 105 -12.95 21.95 1.23
C LYS A 105 -13.32 21.32 -0.11
N GLU A 106 -13.92 22.08 -1.03
CA GLU A 106 -14.26 21.59 -2.37
C GLU A 106 -13.00 21.25 -3.19
N GLU A 107 -11.93 22.02 -3.06
CA GLU A 107 -10.65 21.71 -3.72
C GLU A 107 -9.99 20.44 -3.15
N GLN A 108 -10.09 20.22 -1.84
CA GLN A 108 -9.62 19.00 -1.18
C GLN A 108 -10.43 17.78 -1.64
N GLU A 109 -11.76 17.87 -1.65
CA GLU A 109 -12.64 16.78 -2.10
C GLU A 109 -12.38 16.43 -3.58
N LYS A 110 -12.13 17.43 -4.46
CA LYS A 110 -11.74 17.19 -5.85
C LYS A 110 -10.41 16.45 -5.96
N LYS A 111 -9.41 16.82 -5.15
CA LYS A 111 -8.10 16.14 -5.14
C LYS A 111 -8.20 14.73 -4.60
N GLU A 112 -8.97 14.51 -3.55
CA GLU A 112 -9.20 13.19 -2.95
C GLU A 112 -9.96 12.26 -3.91
N ALA A 113 -10.96 12.78 -4.63
CA ALA A 113 -11.68 12.01 -5.65
C ALA A 113 -10.75 11.53 -6.77
N ILE A 114 -9.88 12.42 -7.28
CA ILE A 114 -8.89 12.07 -8.32
C ILE A 114 -7.88 11.04 -7.79
N VAL A 115 -7.46 11.15 -6.54
CA VAL A 115 -6.50 10.21 -5.93
C VAL A 115 -7.16 8.83 -5.69
N GLU A 116 -8.40 8.78 -5.21
CA GLU A 116 -9.15 7.53 -5.03
C GLU A 116 -9.41 6.82 -6.36
N GLU A 117 -9.80 7.55 -7.40
CA GLU A 117 -9.97 6.99 -8.75
C GLU A 117 -8.65 6.36 -9.25
N ARG A 118 -7.53 7.08 -9.13
CA ARG A 118 -6.20 6.57 -9.48
C ARG A 118 -5.76 5.37 -8.65
N LYS A 119 -6.19 5.27 -7.38
CA LYS A 119 -5.88 4.10 -6.54
C LYS A 119 -6.65 2.87 -7.02
N ARG A 120 -7.91 3.02 -7.42
CA ARG A 120 -8.73 1.92 -7.95
C ARG A 120 -8.14 1.38 -9.25
N GLU A 121 -7.82 2.26 -10.20
CA GLU A 121 -7.16 1.89 -11.45
C GLU A 121 -5.83 1.14 -11.19
N LYS A 122 -4.99 1.67 -10.29
CA LYS A 122 -3.73 1.00 -9.90
C LYS A 122 -3.94 -0.36 -9.24
N GLN A 123 -4.98 -0.53 -8.44
CA GLN A 123 -5.30 -1.82 -7.80
C GLN A 123 -5.79 -2.85 -8.83
N GLU A 124 -6.64 -2.43 -9.76
CA GLU A 124 -7.10 -3.28 -10.87
C GLU A 124 -5.94 -3.69 -11.78
N ASP A 125 -5.07 -2.75 -12.13
CA ASP A 125 -3.84 -3.01 -12.89
C ASP A 125 -2.89 -3.95 -12.15
N ALA A 126 -2.71 -3.76 -10.85
CA ALA A 126 -1.88 -4.63 -10.02
C ALA A 126 -2.45 -6.05 -9.96
N ALA A 127 -3.77 -6.19 -9.81
CA ALA A 127 -4.46 -7.47 -9.82
C ALA A 127 -4.36 -8.16 -11.18
N ALA A 128 -4.49 -7.42 -12.29
CA ALA A 128 -4.30 -7.94 -13.64
C ALA A 128 -2.87 -8.43 -13.86
N ARG A 129 -1.86 -7.66 -13.44
CA ARG A 129 -0.45 -8.06 -13.49
C ARG A 129 -0.17 -9.30 -12.66
N GLN A 130 -0.77 -9.42 -11.48
CA GLN A 130 -0.63 -10.61 -10.63
C GLN A 130 -1.19 -11.87 -11.32
N ARG A 131 -2.38 -11.78 -11.93
CA ARG A 131 -2.96 -12.90 -12.69
C ARG A 131 -2.07 -13.35 -13.85
N VAL A 132 -1.52 -12.40 -14.61
CA VAL A 132 -0.59 -12.71 -15.71
C VAL A 132 0.69 -13.38 -15.19
N LEU A 133 1.24 -12.87 -14.07
CA LEU A 133 2.42 -13.48 -13.44
C LEU A 133 2.15 -14.89 -12.93
N GLU A 134 0.97 -15.16 -12.38
CA GLU A 134 0.55 -16.50 -11.97
C GLU A 134 0.43 -17.44 -13.15
N GLN A 135 -0.18 -17.00 -14.26
CA GLN A 135 -0.25 -17.79 -15.48
C GLN A 135 1.15 -18.14 -16.00
N ILE A 136 2.05 -17.17 -16.09
CA ILE A 136 3.44 -17.40 -16.53
C ILE A 136 4.16 -18.37 -15.60
N LYS A 137 3.93 -18.31 -14.28
CA LYS A 137 4.51 -19.25 -13.32
C LYS A 137 3.99 -20.67 -13.56
N LEU A 138 2.68 -20.83 -13.78
CA LEU A 138 2.07 -22.13 -14.06
C LEU A 138 2.60 -22.70 -15.38
N ASP A 139 2.63 -21.90 -16.45
CA ASP A 139 3.16 -22.30 -17.76
C ASP A 139 4.65 -22.67 -17.67
N LYS A 140 5.42 -21.95 -16.84
CA LYS A 140 6.83 -22.27 -16.60
C LYS A 140 6.98 -23.58 -15.85
N VAL A 141 6.16 -23.85 -14.84
CA VAL A 141 6.15 -25.12 -14.11
C VAL A 141 5.74 -26.26 -15.05
N GLU A 142 4.71 -26.09 -15.86
CA GLU A 142 4.30 -27.07 -16.87
C GLU A 142 5.41 -27.33 -17.89
N SER A 143 6.09 -26.28 -18.35
CA SER A 143 7.25 -26.40 -19.24
C SER A 143 8.41 -27.16 -18.59
N LEU A 144 8.62 -27.03 -17.28
CA LEU A 144 9.64 -27.79 -16.54
C LEU A 144 9.21 -29.25 -16.29
N LEU A 145 7.90 -29.49 -16.13
CA LEU A 145 7.34 -30.81 -15.92
C LEU A 145 7.29 -31.64 -17.19
N ARG A 146 7.27 -31.03 -18.39
CA ARG A 146 7.41 -31.75 -19.66
C ARG A 146 8.81 -32.36 -19.74
N PRO A 147 8.96 -33.69 -19.56
CA PRO A 147 10.26 -34.31 -19.62
C PRO A 147 10.73 -34.33 -21.07
N VAL A 148 11.93 -33.80 -21.35
CA VAL A 148 12.60 -34.06 -22.62
C VAL A 148 12.88 -35.57 -22.65
N PRO A 149 12.41 -36.31 -23.66
CA PRO A 149 12.62 -37.75 -23.69
C PRO A 149 14.12 -38.04 -23.80
N SER A 150 14.60 -38.95 -22.96
CA SER A 150 15.90 -39.56 -23.19
C SER A 150 15.80 -40.44 -24.43
N LEU A 151 16.53 -40.04 -25.48
CA LEU A 151 16.51 -40.75 -26.76
C LEU A 151 17.52 -41.91 -26.73
N PRO A 152 17.15 -43.12 -27.19
CA PRO A 152 18.10 -44.22 -27.29
C PRO A 152 19.15 -43.94 -28.37
N CYS A 153 20.39 -44.38 -28.16
CA CYS A 153 21.51 -44.11 -29.08
C CYS A 153 21.36 -44.71 -30.49
N ARG A 154 20.45 -45.68 -30.65
CA ARG A 154 20.11 -46.33 -31.93
C ARG A 154 19.00 -45.61 -32.70
N LEU A 155 18.36 -44.60 -32.10
CA LEU A 155 17.33 -43.83 -32.78
C LEU A 155 17.92 -43.10 -33.99
N VAL A 156 17.08 -42.89 -34.99
CA VAL A 156 17.39 -42.15 -36.21
C VAL A 156 17.13 -40.65 -35.98
N LEU A 157 17.92 -39.76 -36.59
CA LEU A 157 17.76 -38.30 -36.44
C LEU A 157 16.37 -37.80 -36.91
N SER A 158 15.75 -38.42 -37.90
CA SER A 158 14.39 -38.14 -38.36
C SER A 158 13.33 -38.21 -37.26
N ALA A 159 13.47 -39.14 -36.30
CA ALA A 159 12.55 -39.25 -35.17
C ALA A 159 12.65 -38.05 -34.22
N VAL A 160 13.83 -37.42 -34.10
CA VAL A 160 14.02 -36.18 -33.34
C VAL A 160 13.30 -35.02 -34.01
N ARG A 161 13.39 -34.94 -35.34
CA ARG A 161 12.64 -33.95 -36.14
C ARG A 161 11.13 -34.11 -35.97
N LEU A 162 10.60 -35.33 -36.06
CA LEU A 162 9.18 -35.61 -35.84
C LEU A 162 8.74 -35.24 -34.42
N TRP A 163 9.55 -35.57 -33.41
CA TRP A 163 9.25 -35.19 -32.03
C TRP A 163 9.20 -33.66 -31.86
N LEU A 164 10.10 -32.93 -32.52
CA LEU A 164 10.06 -31.46 -32.54
C LEU A 164 8.81 -30.94 -33.26
N GLU A 165 8.44 -31.51 -34.40
CA GLU A 165 7.21 -31.14 -35.13
C GLU A 165 5.93 -31.38 -34.30
N ILE A 166 5.90 -32.43 -33.48
CA ILE A 166 4.76 -32.75 -32.61
C ILE A 166 4.68 -31.83 -31.39
N ASN A 167 5.82 -31.46 -30.81
CA ASN A 167 5.87 -30.68 -29.57
C ASN A 167 5.98 -29.16 -29.79
N HIS A 168 6.38 -28.72 -30.99
CA HIS A 168 6.45 -27.32 -31.35
C HIS A 168 5.18 -26.90 -32.11
N SER A 169 4.50 -25.87 -31.63
CA SER A 169 3.23 -25.38 -32.15
C SER A 169 3.31 -24.50 -33.40
N ASP A 170 4.52 -24.21 -33.89
CA ASP A 170 4.70 -23.07 -34.81
C ASP A 170 4.38 -23.44 -36.26
N GLY A 171 4.35 -24.72 -36.61
CA GLY A 171 3.96 -25.22 -37.94
C GLY A 171 4.84 -24.75 -39.10
N LEU A 172 5.90 -23.99 -38.82
CA LEU A 172 6.81 -23.45 -39.82
C LEU A 172 7.87 -24.50 -40.19
N PRO A 173 8.32 -24.53 -41.47
CA PRO A 173 9.42 -25.38 -41.86
C PRO A 173 10.71 -24.93 -41.15
N PHE A 174 11.42 -25.88 -40.54
CA PHE A 174 12.67 -25.62 -39.83
C PHE A 174 13.76 -26.61 -40.25
N SER A 175 15.01 -26.19 -40.07
CA SER A 175 16.21 -27.02 -40.23
C SER A 175 16.94 -27.14 -38.89
N LEU A 176 17.63 -28.26 -38.69
CA LEU A 176 18.43 -28.53 -37.49
C LEU A 176 19.91 -28.25 -37.76
N LEU A 177 20.55 -27.54 -36.84
CA LEU A 177 21.98 -27.22 -36.88
C LEU A 177 22.67 -27.62 -35.57
N VAL A 178 23.82 -28.29 -35.68
CA VAL A 178 24.75 -28.48 -34.55
C VAL A 178 25.65 -27.24 -34.49
N PRO A 179 25.77 -26.53 -33.35
CA PRO A 179 26.57 -25.33 -33.24
C PRO A 179 28.08 -25.62 -33.13
N PHE A 180 28.48 -26.80 -32.67
CA PHE A 180 29.90 -27.18 -32.57
C PHE A 180 30.11 -28.70 -32.74
N PRO A 181 30.95 -29.15 -33.69
CA PRO A 181 31.40 -28.38 -34.86
C PRO A 181 30.20 -27.95 -35.69
N ARG A 182 30.22 -26.73 -36.25
CA ARG A 182 29.07 -26.18 -36.98
C ARG A 182 28.71 -27.08 -38.17
N LYS A 183 27.53 -27.69 -38.14
CA LYS A 183 27.01 -28.54 -39.23
C LYS A 183 25.50 -28.37 -39.36
N VAL A 184 25.05 -28.02 -40.55
CA VAL A 184 23.62 -28.03 -40.94
C VAL A 184 23.24 -29.46 -41.31
N MET A 185 22.12 -29.97 -40.80
CA MET A 185 21.65 -31.33 -41.10
C MET A 185 20.93 -31.37 -42.45
N THR A 186 21.38 -32.27 -43.33
CA THR A 186 20.76 -32.56 -44.63
C THR A 186 19.92 -33.83 -44.57
N ASP A 187 19.12 -34.09 -45.61
CA ASP A 187 18.27 -35.30 -45.75
C ASP A 187 19.04 -36.61 -45.51
N GLU A 188 20.29 -36.70 -45.97
CA GLU A 188 21.15 -37.87 -45.75
C GLU A 188 21.55 -38.09 -44.29
N ASP A 189 21.63 -37.03 -43.49
CA ASP A 189 21.92 -37.14 -42.07
C ASP A 189 20.67 -37.53 -41.27
N TYR A 190 19.48 -37.23 -41.78
CA TYR A 190 18.22 -37.63 -41.13
C TYR A 190 17.99 -39.14 -41.14
N ASP A 191 18.63 -39.91 -42.02
CA ASP A 191 18.51 -41.37 -42.10
C ASP A 191 19.51 -42.13 -41.19
N LYS A 192 20.53 -41.44 -40.67
CA LYS A 192 21.58 -42.05 -39.86
C LYS A 192 21.19 -42.11 -38.37
N PRO A 193 21.67 -43.11 -37.62
CA PRO A 193 21.46 -43.18 -36.19
C PRO A 193 22.29 -42.13 -35.44
N LEU A 194 21.79 -41.67 -34.29
CA LEU A 194 22.43 -40.64 -33.47
C LEU A 194 23.88 -40.99 -33.06
N LYS A 195 24.18 -42.28 -32.91
CA LYS A 195 25.53 -42.77 -32.58
C LYS A 195 26.54 -42.53 -33.71
N GLU A 196 26.14 -42.70 -34.97
CA GLU A 196 27.03 -42.50 -36.13
C GLU A 196 27.30 -41.02 -36.39
N LEU A 197 26.32 -40.16 -36.07
CA LEU A 197 26.45 -38.70 -36.16
C LEU A 197 27.28 -38.10 -35.02
N GLY A 198 27.74 -38.90 -34.06
CA GLY A 198 28.51 -38.42 -32.90
C GLY A 198 27.71 -37.56 -31.92
N LEU A 199 26.39 -37.72 -31.89
CA LEU A 199 25.49 -36.92 -31.03
C LEU A 199 25.32 -37.50 -29.61
N VAL A 200 25.91 -38.68 -29.34
CA VAL A 200 25.86 -39.41 -28.07
C VAL A 200 27.21 -39.23 -27.35
N PRO A 201 27.28 -39.01 -26.02
CA PRO A 201 26.22 -39.11 -25.02
C PRO A 201 25.31 -37.88 -24.87
N SER A 202 25.76 -36.71 -25.35
CA SER A 202 25.00 -35.46 -25.29
C SER A 202 25.35 -34.59 -26.48
N ALA A 203 24.35 -33.97 -27.11
CA ALA A 203 24.55 -33.00 -28.18
C ALA A 203 23.55 -31.86 -28.08
N ASN A 204 23.98 -30.67 -28.51
CA ASN A 204 23.14 -29.49 -28.61
C ASN A 204 22.71 -29.32 -30.07
N LEU A 205 21.40 -29.25 -30.31
CA LEU A 205 20.82 -28.98 -31.62
C LEU A 205 20.08 -27.64 -31.54
N VAL A 206 20.29 -26.78 -32.54
CA VAL A 206 19.63 -25.48 -32.67
C VAL A 206 18.62 -25.59 -33.80
N MET A 207 17.38 -25.17 -33.54
CA MET A 207 16.36 -25.04 -34.56
C MET A 207 16.52 -23.70 -35.26
N THR A 208 16.72 -23.73 -36.58
CA THR A 208 16.78 -22.53 -37.42
C THR A 208 15.60 -22.53 -38.38
N PRO A 209 14.88 -21.40 -38.54
CA PRO A 209 13.80 -21.31 -39.51
C PRO A 209 14.35 -21.59 -40.91
N SER A 210 13.67 -22.45 -41.68
CA SER A 210 13.98 -22.64 -43.09
C SER A 210 13.32 -21.49 -43.84
N ALA A 211 14.13 -20.63 -44.44
CA ALA A 211 13.66 -19.60 -45.36
C ALA A 211 13.02 -20.21 -46.61
#